data_AF-A0A7X3RUX2-F1
#
_entry.id   AF-A0A7X3RUX2-F1
#
_cell.length_a   1.000
_cell.length_b   1.000
_cell.length_c   1.000
_cell.angle_alpha   90.00
_cell.angle_beta   90.00
_cell.angle_gamma   90.00
#
_symmetry.space_group_name_H-M   'P 1'
#
loop_
_entity.id
_entity.type
_entity.pdbx_description
1 polymer ?
#
loop_
_entity_poly.entity_id
_entity_poly.type
_entity_poly.pdbx_seq_one_letter_code
_entity_poly.pdbx_strand_id
1 'polypeptide(L)'
;GPGCFPRVLCFPLYRPFPAEPRLVFICLGFFWGLALGWGFGVVERKGSQVNDLMYKKEDGTLGFRTNNSGGLLGGITSGADLVVRIAIKPTSSISQVQDTVDKEGEKTQLRVKGRHDPCLCPRAVPIAEAMVNLVLLDHLLISKLSTI
;
A
#
# COMPACT_ATOMS: atom_id res chain seq x y z
N GLY A 1 -0.09 -5.49 22.44
CA GLY A 1 -0.96 -4.47 21.83
C GLY A 1 -1.47 -4.98 20.50
N PRO A 2 -2.70 -4.65 20.08
CA PRO A 2 -3.24 -5.15 18.83
C PRO A 2 -2.48 -4.51 17.67
N GLY A 3 -1.82 -5.29 16.82
CA GLY A 3 -1.13 -4.78 15.62
C GLY A 3 0.19 -5.46 15.26
N CYS A 4 0.81 -6.21 16.18
CA CYS A 4 2.06 -6.91 15.88
C CYS A 4 1.79 -8.13 14.98
N PHE A 5 1.99 -7.97 13.66
CA PHE A 5 1.84 -9.08 12.70
C PHE A 5 2.84 -10.20 12.99
N PRO A 6 2.47 -11.48 12.75
CA PRO A 6 3.39 -12.59 12.93
C PRO A 6 4.63 -12.39 12.05
N ARG A 7 5.80 -12.56 12.68
CA ARG A 7 7.08 -12.59 11.97
C ARG A 7 7.08 -13.78 11.02
N VAL A 8 7.58 -13.57 9.80
CA VAL A 8 7.71 -14.60 8.74
C VAL A 8 6.42 -14.83 7.93
N LEU A 9 5.81 -13.76 7.42
CA LEU A 9 4.77 -13.84 6.39
C LEU A 9 5.35 -13.45 5.03
N CYS A 10 5.92 -14.41 4.29
CA CYS A 10 6.29 -14.26 2.87
C CYS A 10 6.70 -15.59 2.24
N PHE A 11 6.01 -16.02 1.18
CA PHE A 11 6.36 -17.10 0.24
C PHE A 11 5.38 -16.99 -0.95
N PRO A 12 5.74 -17.20 -2.26
CA PRO A 12 6.99 -17.65 -2.91
C PRO A 12 7.81 -16.56 -3.64
N LEU A 13 9.02 -16.90 -4.12
CA LEU A 13 9.98 -16.00 -4.81
C LEU A 13 9.40 -15.23 -6.03
N TYR A 14 8.36 -15.78 -6.66
CA TYR A 14 7.67 -15.19 -7.81
C TYR A 14 6.54 -14.22 -7.44
N ARG A 15 6.11 -14.19 -6.17
CA ARG A 15 5.10 -13.26 -5.64
C ARG A 15 5.53 -12.75 -4.25
N PRO A 16 6.50 -11.84 -4.18
CA PRO A 16 6.88 -11.25 -2.92
C PRO A 16 5.69 -10.46 -2.37
N PHE A 17 5.45 -10.52 -1.05
CA PHE A 17 4.42 -9.75 -0.36
C PHE A 17 4.31 -8.29 -0.85
N PRO A 18 5.38 -7.49 -1.03
CA PRO A 18 5.25 -6.12 -1.53
C PRO A 18 4.68 -5.98 -2.95
N ALA A 19 4.70 -7.03 -3.77
CA ALA A 19 4.16 -7.01 -5.14
C ALA A 19 2.65 -7.30 -5.19
N GLU A 20 2.11 -8.13 -4.31
CA GLU A 20 0.69 -8.54 -4.37
C GLU A 20 -0.30 -7.42 -4.05
N PRO A 21 -0.15 -6.63 -2.96
CA PRO A 21 -0.99 -5.48 -2.70
C PRO A 21 -0.94 -4.49 -3.86
N ARG A 22 0.23 -4.28 -4.48
CA ARG A 22 0.36 -3.40 -5.65
C ARG A 22 -0.54 -3.84 -6.79
N LEU A 23 -0.55 -5.14 -7.11
CA LEU A 23 -1.41 -5.69 -8.15
C LEU A 23 -2.90 -5.54 -7.80
N VAL A 24 -3.27 -5.81 -6.54
CA VAL A 24 -4.65 -5.66 -6.05
C VAL A 24 -5.12 -4.20 -6.14
N PHE A 25 -4.26 -3.25 -5.80
CA PHE A 25 -4.57 -1.83 -5.85
C PHE A 25 -4.65 -1.27 -7.28
N ILE A 26 -3.83 -1.77 -8.22
CA ILE A 26 -3.87 -1.36 -9.63
C ILE A 26 -5.24 -1.62 -10.27
N CYS A 27 -5.97 -2.65 -9.81
CA CYS A 27 -7.33 -2.92 -10.28
C CYS A 27 -8.34 -1.83 -9.89
N LEU A 28 -8.01 -0.94 -8.95
CA LEU A 28 -8.83 0.22 -8.62
C LEU A 28 -8.51 1.36 -9.62
N GLY A 29 -9.45 1.73 -10.47
CA GLY A 29 -9.26 2.72 -11.55
C GLY A 29 -8.89 4.15 -11.12
N PHE A 30 -8.71 4.41 -9.82
CA PHE A 30 -8.25 5.68 -9.25
C PHE A 30 -6.88 5.58 -8.56
N PHE A 31 -6.29 4.39 -8.49
CA PHE A 31 -4.99 4.17 -7.87
C PHE A 31 -3.84 4.56 -8.81
N TRP A 32 -2.81 5.22 -8.29
CA TRP A 32 -1.68 5.68 -9.10
C TRP A 32 -0.32 5.30 -8.55
N GLY A 33 -0.20 4.99 -7.25
CA GLY A 33 1.09 4.57 -6.69
C GLY A 33 1.00 3.97 -5.29
N LEU A 34 1.94 3.07 -4.98
CA LEU A 34 2.10 2.44 -3.67
C LEU A 34 3.51 2.67 -3.13
N ALA A 35 3.60 3.00 -1.84
CA ALA A 35 4.85 3.14 -1.11
C ALA A 35 4.76 2.40 0.23
N LEU A 36 5.87 1.82 0.69
CA LEU A 36 6.00 1.16 1.99
C LEU A 36 6.93 1.97 2.88
N GLY A 37 6.61 2.08 4.17
CA GLY A 37 7.44 2.78 5.16
C GLY A 37 7.69 4.25 4.79
N TRP A 38 8.96 4.62 4.63
CA TRP A 38 9.37 5.93 4.12
C TRP A 38 9.02 6.18 2.65
N GLY A 39 8.62 5.15 1.92
CA GLY A 39 8.14 5.26 0.56
C GLY A 39 9.19 5.86 -0.38
N PHE A 40 8.75 6.76 -1.25
CA PHE A 40 9.66 7.47 -2.16
C PHE A 40 10.64 8.40 -1.43
N GLY A 41 10.37 8.80 -0.19
CA GLY A 41 11.29 9.62 0.62
C GLY A 41 12.58 8.89 1.03
N VAL A 42 12.71 7.60 0.72
CA VAL A 42 13.94 6.82 0.92
C VAL A 42 15.05 7.22 -0.05
N VAL A 43 14.70 7.72 -1.24
CA VAL A 43 15.69 8.03 -2.31
C VAL A 43 16.58 9.22 -1.97
N GLU A 44 16.10 10.10 -1.09
CA GLU A 44 16.82 11.31 -0.66
C GLU A 44 17.71 11.05 0.57
N ARG A 45 17.83 9.80 1.02
CA ARG A 45 18.45 9.46 2.31
C ARG A 45 19.66 8.54 2.14
N LYS A 46 20.58 8.64 3.11
CA LYS A 46 21.75 7.75 3.16
C LYS A 46 21.33 6.38 3.69
N GLY A 47 22.01 5.31 3.25
CA GLY A 47 21.75 3.95 3.75
C GLY A 47 21.83 3.84 5.29
N SER A 48 22.76 4.57 5.92
CA SER A 48 22.88 4.65 7.37
C SER A 48 21.65 5.21 8.08
N GLN A 49 20.83 6.02 7.39
CA GLN A 49 19.58 6.57 7.90
C GLN A 49 18.40 5.64 7.63
N VAL A 50 18.44 4.83 6.57
CA VAL A 50 17.35 3.94 6.15
C VAL A 50 17.36 2.64 6.95
N ASN A 51 18.54 2.16 7.34
CA ASN A 51 18.71 0.87 8.00
C ASN A 51 17.91 0.77 9.30
N ASP A 52 17.01 -0.21 9.38
CA ASP A 52 16.35 -0.59 10.62
C ASP A 52 17.27 -1.47 11.46
N LEU A 53 17.91 -0.85 12.46
CA LEU A 53 18.87 -1.56 13.33
C LEU A 53 18.15 -2.53 14.27
N MET A 54 18.61 -3.78 14.26
CA MET A 54 18.13 -4.79 15.21
C MET A 54 18.70 -4.55 16.60
N TYR A 55 17.88 -4.76 17.62
CA TYR A 55 18.29 -4.72 19.03
C TYR A 55 17.60 -5.84 19.82
N LYS A 56 18.17 -6.20 20.97
CA LYS A 56 17.55 -7.14 21.90
C LYS A 56 16.61 -6.37 22.84
N LYS A 57 15.35 -6.76 22.88
CA LYS A 57 14.35 -6.23 23.80
C LYS A 57 14.56 -6.79 25.21
N GLU A 58 13.96 -6.15 26.19
CA GLU A 58 14.02 -6.56 27.60
C GLU A 58 13.42 -7.95 27.83
N ASP A 59 12.43 -8.34 27.01
CA ASP A 59 11.80 -9.67 27.02
C ASP A 59 12.68 -10.80 26.42
N GLY A 60 13.92 -10.48 26.00
CA GLY A 60 14.85 -11.41 25.38
C GLY A 60 14.65 -11.63 23.88
N THR A 61 13.60 -11.08 23.28
CA THR A 61 13.33 -11.19 21.84
C THR A 61 14.10 -10.14 21.03
N LEU A 62 14.32 -10.40 19.73
CA LEU A 62 14.89 -9.41 18.82
C LEU A 62 13.82 -8.39 18.42
N GLY A 63 14.19 -7.14 18.15
CA GLY A 63 13.33 -6.05 17.70
C GLY A 63 14.07 -5.11 16.74
N PHE A 64 13.34 -4.22 16.08
CA PHE A 64 13.92 -3.15 15.26
C PHE A 64 13.75 -1.80 15.96
N ARG A 65 14.81 -0.99 15.99
CA ARG A 65 14.78 0.33 16.64
C ARG A 65 13.88 1.33 15.91
N THR A 66 13.75 1.15 14.60
CA THR A 66 12.96 1.99 13.70
C THR A 66 12.12 1.11 12.78
N ASN A 67 11.15 1.72 12.10
CA ASN A 67 10.30 1.06 11.12
C ASN A 67 10.33 1.81 9.77
N ASN A 68 11.54 2.11 9.29
CA ASN A 68 11.75 2.85 8.04
C ASN A 68 11.33 2.02 6.82
N SER A 69 11.52 0.71 6.91
CA SER A 69 11.09 -0.29 5.94
C SER A 69 9.57 -0.53 5.91
N GLY A 70 8.83 -0.02 6.91
CA GLY A 70 7.37 -0.09 6.94
C GLY A 70 6.83 -1.50 7.17
N GLY A 71 7.47 -2.27 8.04
CA GLY A 71 7.03 -3.60 8.45
C GLY A 71 7.58 -4.72 7.56
N LEU A 72 8.21 -4.39 6.43
CA LEU A 72 8.69 -5.36 5.44
C LEU A 72 10.18 -5.20 5.14
N LEU A 73 10.96 -6.25 5.44
CA LEU A 73 12.40 -6.29 5.15
C LEU A 73 12.70 -7.47 4.23
N GLY A 74 13.34 -7.20 3.08
CA GLY A 74 13.65 -8.25 2.10
C GLY A 74 12.43 -8.98 1.56
N GLY A 75 11.25 -8.34 1.60
CA GLY A 75 9.97 -8.95 1.22
C GLY A 75 9.29 -9.77 2.33
N ILE A 76 9.86 -9.86 3.54
CA ILE A 76 9.33 -10.62 4.68
C ILE A 76 8.85 -9.68 5.78
N THR A 77 7.79 -10.04 6.50
CA THR A 77 7.35 -9.28 7.68
C THR A 77 8.39 -9.28 8.80
N SER A 78 8.75 -8.09 9.25
CA SER A 78 9.70 -7.84 10.34
C SER A 78 9.08 -7.98 11.75
N GLY A 79 7.75 -8.05 11.81
CA GLY A 79 6.97 -7.97 13.06
C GLY A 79 6.78 -6.54 13.58
N ALA A 80 7.24 -5.52 12.85
CA ALA A 80 6.81 -4.14 13.06
C ALA A 80 5.51 -3.85 12.28
N ASP A 81 4.85 -2.74 12.59
CA ASP A 81 3.61 -2.35 11.93
C ASP A 81 3.81 -2.21 10.41
N LEU A 82 2.85 -2.73 9.65
CA LEU A 82 2.85 -2.60 8.19
C LEU A 82 2.42 -1.17 7.82
N VAL A 83 3.35 -0.38 7.29
CA VAL A 83 3.10 1.02 6.90
C VAL A 83 2.97 1.10 5.39
N VAL A 84 1.75 1.23 4.90
CA VAL A 84 1.43 1.40 3.46
C VAL A 84 0.95 2.82 3.20
N ARG A 85 1.47 3.42 2.14
CA ARG A 85 1.07 4.73 1.63
C ARG A 85 0.57 4.57 0.21
N ILE A 86 -0.60 5.12 -0.08
CA ILE A 86 -1.25 5.02 -1.38
C ILE A 86 -1.43 6.41 -1.99
N ALA A 87 -1.15 6.51 -3.29
CA ALA A 87 -1.40 7.70 -4.10
C ALA A 87 -2.64 7.46 -4.96
N ILE A 88 -3.60 8.37 -4.86
CA ILE A 88 -4.90 8.30 -5.54
C ILE A 88 -5.04 9.53 -6.40
N LYS A 89 -5.45 9.35 -7.66
CA LYS A 89 -5.72 10.49 -8.54
C LYS A 89 -6.95 11.27 -8.05
N PRO A 90 -7.00 12.59 -8.29
CA PRO A 90 -8.22 13.36 -8.10
C PRO A 90 -9.38 12.80 -8.94
N THR A 91 -10.61 13.06 -8.49
CA THR A 91 -11.82 12.67 -9.21
C THR A 91 -11.91 13.37 -10.55
N SER A 92 -12.11 12.60 -11.62
CA SER A 92 -12.23 13.15 -12.98
C SER A 92 -13.55 13.90 -13.22
N SER A 93 -14.59 13.59 -12.44
CA SER A 93 -15.90 14.23 -12.50
C SER A 93 -15.96 15.47 -11.61
N ILE A 94 -15.55 16.61 -12.16
CA ILE A 94 -15.62 17.92 -11.48
C ILE A 94 -16.67 18.81 -12.14
N SER A 95 -17.24 19.73 -11.36
CA SER A 95 -18.29 20.65 -11.84
C SER A 95 -17.76 21.78 -12.74
N GLN A 96 -16.45 21.89 -12.89
CA GLN A 96 -15.82 22.85 -13.80
C GLN A 96 -16.05 22.43 -15.25
N VAL A 97 -16.24 23.42 -16.11
CA VAL A 97 -16.35 23.19 -17.56
C VAL A 97 -14.97 22.79 -18.08
N GLN A 98 -14.93 21.71 -18.86
CA GLN A 98 -13.71 21.17 -19.46
C GLN A 98 -13.92 20.99 -20.96
N ASP A 99 -12.92 21.36 -21.75
CA ASP A 99 -12.94 21.09 -23.19
C ASP A 99 -12.69 19.59 -23.43
N THR A 100 -13.49 18.99 -24.31
CA THR A 100 -13.41 17.57 -24.65
C THR A 100 -13.84 17.34 -26.11
N VAL A 101 -13.93 16.08 -26.52
CA VAL A 101 -14.45 15.65 -27.82
C VAL A 101 -15.66 14.75 -27.64
N ASP A 102 -16.63 14.86 -28.54
CA ASP A 102 -17.75 13.93 -28.60
C ASP A 102 -17.37 12.60 -29.29
N LYS A 103 -18.35 11.73 -29.54
CA LYS A 103 -18.10 10.40 -30.12
C LYS A 103 -17.69 10.48 -31.60
N GLU A 104 -18.08 11.56 -32.25
CA GLU A 104 -17.83 11.89 -33.64
C GLU A 104 -16.47 12.60 -33.81
N GLY A 105 -15.84 13.01 -32.70
CA GLY A 105 -14.52 13.66 -32.66
C GLY A 105 -14.57 15.18 -32.70
N GLU A 106 -15.77 15.76 -32.65
CA GLU A 106 -15.96 17.21 -32.69
C GLU A 106 -15.73 17.82 -31.30
N LYS A 107 -15.14 19.03 -31.29
CA LYS A 107 -14.83 19.75 -30.05
C LYS A 107 -16.12 20.16 -29.34
N THR A 108 -16.22 19.82 -28.07
CA THR A 108 -17.37 20.17 -27.23
C THR A 108 -16.94 20.51 -25.80
N GLN A 109 -17.86 21.06 -25.01
CA GLN A 109 -17.62 21.38 -23.61
C GLN A 109 -18.37 20.42 -22.69
N LEU A 110 -17.64 19.74 -21.81
CA LEU A 110 -18.20 18.87 -20.79
C LEU A 110 -18.40 19.66 -19.50
N ARG A 111 -19.65 19.71 -19.03
CA ARG A 111 -19.99 20.18 -17.69
C ARG A 111 -20.73 19.09 -16.93
N VAL A 112 -20.03 18.44 -16.00
CA VAL A 112 -20.62 17.38 -15.19
C VAL A 112 -21.53 18.01 -14.13
N LYS A 113 -22.83 17.69 -14.17
CA LYS A 113 -23.84 18.10 -13.18
C LYS A 113 -24.03 17.01 -12.12
N GLY A 114 -24.53 17.39 -10.94
CA GLY A 114 -24.83 16.46 -9.85
C GLY A 114 -23.79 16.43 -8.73
N ARG A 115 -24.06 15.61 -7.71
CA ARG A 115 -23.19 15.43 -6.54
C ARG A 115 -22.12 14.39 -6.87
N HIS A 116 -20.88 14.84 -6.95
CA HIS A 116 -19.70 13.99 -7.13
C HIS A 116 -18.85 14.06 -5.88
N ASP A 117 -18.10 13.00 -5.61
CA ASP A 117 -17.16 13.03 -4.49
C ASP A 117 -16.04 14.01 -4.81
N PRO A 118 -15.75 15.00 -3.94
CA PRO A 118 -14.63 15.91 -4.16
C PRO A 118 -13.28 15.24 -3.85
N CYS A 119 -13.30 14.12 -3.11
CA CYS A 119 -12.12 13.38 -2.70
C CYS A 119 -12.46 11.90 -2.52
N LEU A 120 -11.71 11.02 -3.22
CA LEU A 120 -11.86 9.56 -3.11
C LEU A 120 -11.15 8.99 -1.88
N CYS A 121 -10.21 9.73 -1.28
CA CYS A 121 -9.34 9.22 -0.22
C CYS A 121 -10.11 8.63 0.98
N PRO A 122 -11.17 9.27 1.52
CA PRO A 122 -11.91 8.72 2.66
C PRO A 122 -12.54 7.35 2.37
N ARG A 123 -12.94 7.10 1.12
CA ARG A 123 -13.52 5.82 0.69
C ARG A 123 -12.46 4.78 0.37
N ALA A 124 -11.29 5.22 -0.07
CA ALA A 124 -10.21 4.31 -0.41
C ALA A 124 -9.52 3.70 0.80
N VAL A 125 -9.49 4.40 1.95
CA VAL A 125 -8.91 3.87 3.20
C VAL A 125 -9.49 2.51 3.60
N PRO A 126 -10.82 2.35 3.81
CA PRO A 126 -11.37 1.05 4.22
C PRO A 126 -11.20 -0.04 3.16
N ILE A 127 -11.24 0.33 1.86
CA ILE A 127 -10.96 -0.61 0.77
C ILE A 127 -9.52 -1.11 0.85
N ALA A 128 -8.58 -0.20 1.10
CA ALA A 128 -7.16 -0.53 1.20
C ALA A 128 -6.84 -1.42 2.40
N GLU A 129 -7.43 -1.12 3.55
CA GLU A 129 -7.29 -1.96 4.74
C GLU A 129 -7.84 -3.37 4.49
N ALA A 130 -9.03 -3.49 3.88
CA ALA A 130 -9.61 -4.78 3.54
C ALA A 130 -8.73 -5.57 2.56
N MET A 131 -8.22 -4.93 1.51
CA MET A 131 -7.33 -5.56 0.51
C MET A 131 -6.02 -6.05 1.14
N VAL A 132 -5.39 -5.25 2.00
CA VAL A 132 -4.17 -5.64 2.71
C VAL A 132 -4.44 -6.81 3.64
N ASN A 133 -5.57 -6.81 4.36
CA ASN A 133 -5.94 -7.91 5.24
C ASN A 133 -6.19 -9.22 4.49
N LEU A 134 -6.79 -9.16 3.29
CA LEU A 134 -7.00 -10.34 2.45
C LEU A 134 -5.65 -10.93 1.98
N VAL A 135 -4.71 -10.10 1.54
CA VAL A 135 -3.38 -10.54 1.14
C VAL A 135 -2.62 -11.15 2.33
N LEU A 136 -2.68 -10.52 3.49
CA LEU A 136 -2.09 -11.05 4.71
C LEU A 136 -2.72 -12.39 5.12
N LEU A 137 -4.04 -12.53 5.02
CA LEU A 137 -4.70 -13.79 5.31
C LEU A 137 -4.26 -14.90 4.35
N ASP A 138 -4.14 -14.60 3.06
CA ASP A 138 -3.67 -15.57 2.05
C ASP A 138 -2.24 -16.06 2.38
N HIS A 139 -1.32 -15.14 2.63
CA HIS A 139 0.04 -15.51 3.03
C HIS A 139 0.11 -16.26 4.37
N LEU A 140 -0.78 -15.96 5.31
CA LEU A 140 -0.89 -16.71 6.56
C LEU A 140 -1.33 -18.16 6.32
N LEU A 141 -2.32 -18.36 5.46
CA LEU A 141 -2.82 -19.69 5.11
C LEU A 141 -1.73 -20.49 4.38
N ILE A 142 -1.04 -19.88 3.41
CA ILE A 142 0.08 -20.50 2.70
C ILE A 142 1.20 -20.89 3.68
N SER A 143 1.59 -19.99 4.58
CA SER A 143 2.64 -20.26 5.58
C SER A 143 2.29 -21.41 6.53
N LYS A 144 1.01 -21.54 6.91
CA LYS A 144 0.55 -22.67 7.74
C LYS A 144 0.58 -24.00 6.98
N LEU A 145 0.24 -23.99 5.70
CA LEU A 145 0.27 -25.20 4.85
C LEU A 145 1.69 -25.67 4.53
N SER A 146 2.66 -24.74 4.41
CA SER A 146 4.06 -25.09 4.14
C SER A 146 4.83 -25.63 5.34
N THR A 147 4.22 -25.63 6.53
CA THR A 147 4.83 -26.12 7.78
C THR A 147 4.42 -27.56 8.11
N ILE A 148 3.70 -28.22 7.20
CA ILE A 148 3.37 -29.67 7.23
C ILE A 148 4.36 -30.39 6.31
#